data_AF-A0A7V5Q9R3-F1
#
_entry.id   AF-A0A7V5Q9R3-F1
#
_cell.length_a   1.000
_cell.length_b   1.000
_cell.length_c   1.000
_cell.angle_alpha   90.00
_cell.angle_beta   90.00
_cell.angle_gamma   90.00
#
_symmetry.space_group_name_H-M   'P 1'
#
loop_
_entity.id
_entity.type
_entity.pdbx_description
1 polymer ?
#
loop_
_entity_poly.entity_id
_entity_poly.type
_entity_poly.pdbx_seq_one_letter_code
_entity_poly.pdbx_strand_id
1 'polypeptide(L)' 'KIKPLWLEEKEIIERAISLCNGNINLAAVYLEISPSTIYRKKQGWKNKDAA' A
#
# COMPACT_ATOMS: atom_id res chain seq x y z
N LYS A 1 6.07 -19.66 4.43
CA LYS A 1 4.79 -19.57 5.19
C LYS A 1 3.82 -18.78 4.33
N ILE A 2 2.55 -19.20 4.24
CA ILE A 2 1.53 -18.49 3.48
C ILE A 2 1.02 -17.33 4.34
N LYS A 3 1.00 -16.11 3.78
CA LYS A 3 0.41 -14.92 4.42
C LYS A 3 -0.90 -14.54 3.71
N PRO A 4 -1.82 -13.84 4.39
CA PRO A 4 -2.96 -13.23 3.72
C PRO A 4 -2.50 -12.23 2.64
N LEU A 5 -3.17 -12.22 1.48
CA LEU A 5 -2.82 -11.36 0.35
C LEU A 5 -2.70 -9.88 0.71
N TRP A 6 -3.56 -9.38 1.62
CA TRP A 6 -3.55 -7.98 2.03
C TRP A 6 -2.26 -7.57 2.75
N LEU A 7 -1.56 -8.52 3.39
CA LEU A 7 -0.32 -8.25 4.09
C LEU A 7 0.84 -8.11 3.09
N GLU A 8 0.90 -9.01 2.10
CA GLU A 8 1.84 -8.89 0.98
C GLU A 8 1.58 -7.60 0.18
N GLU A 9 0.32 -7.29 -0.10
CA GLU A 9 -0.07 -6.05 -0.79
C GLU A 9 0.32 -4.80 0.02
N LYS A 10 0.17 -4.82 1.35
CA LYS A 10 0.64 -3.75 2.24
C LYS A 10 2.15 -3.58 2.15
N GLU A 11 2.91 -4.66 2.29
CA GLU A 11 4.38 -4.66 2.19
C GLU A 11 4.85 -4.12 0.82
N ILE A 12 4.21 -4.53 -0.27
CA ILE A 12 4.52 -4.05 -1.64
C ILE A 12 4.27 -2.54 -1.77
N ILE A 13 3.10 -2.06 -1.31
CA ILE A 13 2.74 -0.64 -1.39
C ILE A 13 3.68 0.22 -0.53
N GLU A 14 3.97 -0.19 0.70
CA GLU A 14 4.86 0.55 1.59
C GLU A 14 6.29 0.61 1.04
N ARG A 15 6.79 -0.50 0.48
CA ARG A 15 8.08 -0.54 -0.19
C ARG A 15 8.13 0.40 -1.40
N ALA A 16 7.11 0.39 -2.26
CA ALA A 16 7.04 1.27 -3.42
C ALA A 16 7.02 2.75 -3.01
N ILE A 17 6.25 3.11 -1.98
CA ILE A 17 6.23 4.48 -1.43
C ILE A 17 7.61 4.88 -0.91
N SER A 18 8.30 3.98 -0.21
CA SER A 18 9.66 4.25 0.30
C SER A 18 10.66 4.49 -0.84
N LEU A 19 10.65 3.63 -1.88
CA LEU A 19 11.48 3.79 -3.08
C LEU A 19 11.17 5.07 -3.86
N CYS A 20 9.95 5.60 -3.72
CA CYS A 20 9.51 6.85 -4.32
C CYS A 20 9.63 8.07 -3.38
N ASN A 21 10.44 7.98 -2.33
CA ASN A 21 10.65 9.06 -1.34
C ASN A 21 9.34 9.61 -0.74
N GLY A 22 8.35 8.75 -0.51
CA GLY A 22 7.05 9.14 0.04
C GLY A 22 6.03 9.59 -1.01
N ASN A 23 6.39 9.68 -2.28
CA ASN A 23 5.48 10.10 -3.35
C ASN A 23 4.48 8.98 -3.71
N ILE A 24 3.25 9.11 -3.21
CA ILE A 24 2.17 8.13 -3.44
C ILE A 24 1.74 8.08 -4.91
N ASN A 25 1.71 9.21 -5.63
CA ASN A 25 1.32 9.21 -7.03
C ASN A 25 2.33 8.44 -7.88
N LEU A 26 3.62 8.68 -7.64
CA LEU A 26 4.69 7.96 -8.33
C LEU A 26 4.70 6.46 -7.99
N ALA A 27 4.52 6.11 -6.71
CA ALA A 27 4.39 4.71 -6.31
C ALA A 27 3.20 4.02 -6.98
N ALA A 28 2.06 4.70 -7.12
CA ALA A 28 0.88 4.18 -7.80
C ALA A 28 1.16 3.89 -9.29
N VAL A 29 1.92 4.77 -9.97
CA VAL A 29 2.35 4.55 -11.37
C VAL A 29 3.21 3.30 -11.47
N TYR A 30 4.22 3.12 -10.62
CA TYR A 30 5.07 1.92 -10.63
C TYR A 30 4.35 0.62 -10.27
N LEU A 31 3.28 0.72 -9.47
CA LEU A 31 2.44 -0.41 -9.10
C LEU A 31 1.27 -0.64 -10.06
N GLU A 32 1.14 0.17 -11.12
CA GLU A 32 0.06 0.10 -12.12
C GLU A 32 -1.35 0.16 -11.50
N ILE A 33 -1.52 0.97 -10.45
CA ILE A 33 -2.80 1.18 -9.77
C ILE A 33 -3.10 2.67 -9.65
N SER A 34 -4.36 3.01 -9.34
CA SER A 34 -4.71 4.39 -9.04
C SER A 34 -4.15 4.83 -7.66
N PRO A 35 -3.75 6.10 -7.48
CA PRO A 35 -3.41 6.64 -6.16
C PRO A 35 -4.54 6.44 -5.13
N SER A 36 -5.80 6.57 -5.58
CA SER A 36 -6.99 6.31 -4.77
C SER A 36 -7.03 4.89 -4.20
N THR A 37 -6.50 3.90 -4.93
CA THR A 37 -6.36 2.51 -4.44
C THR A 37 -5.45 2.47 -3.23
N ILE A 38 -4.27 3.11 -3.30
CA ILE A 38 -3.31 3.17 -2.18
C ILE A 38 -3.94 3.87 -0.98
N TYR A 39 -4.57 5.03 -1.17
CA TYR A 39 -5.22 5.75 -0.06
C TYR A 39 -6.31 4.91 0.63
N ARG A 40 -7.17 4.24 -0.15
CA ARG A 40 -8.23 3.38 0.39
C ARG A 40 -7.65 2.19 1.17
N LYS A 41 -6.60 1.55 0.66
CA LYS A 41 -5.92 0.44 1.36
C LYS A 41 -5.30 0.91 2.67
N LYS A 42 -4.58 2.05 2.67
CA LYS A 42 -4.00 2.66 3.89
C LYS A 42 -5.05 2.99 4.95
N GLN A 43 -6.21 3.52 4.55
CA GLN A 43 -7.32 3.75 5.48
C GLN A 43 -7.86 2.44 6.05
N GLY A 44 -8.04 1.43 5.21
CA GLY A 44 -8.48 0.09 5.64
C GLY A 44 -7.53 -0.59 6.63
N TRP A 45 -6.21 -0.37 6.50
CA TRP A 45 -5.22 -0.91 7.44
C TRP A 45 -5.31 -0.26 8.82
N LYS A 46 -5.46 1.08 8.89
CA LYS A 46 -5.62 1.80 10.17
C LYS A 46 -6.78 1.26 11.02
N ASN A 47 -7.88 0.92 10.36
CA ASN A 47 -9.06 0.37 11.04
C ASN A 47 -8.84 -1.06 11.55
N LYS A 48 -7.90 -1.82 10.97
CA LYS A 48 -7.53 -3.16 11.41
C LYS A 48 -6.47 -3.16 12.52
N ASP A 49 -5.55 -2.19 12.48
CA ASP A 49 -4.51 -2.06 13.50
C ASP A 49 -5.05 -1.47 14.82
N ALA A 50 -6.24 -0.84 14.79
CA ALA A 50 -6.93 -0.27 15.94
C ALA A 50 -7.96 -1.22 16.61
N ALA A 51 -8.08 -2.46 16.11
CA ALA A 51 -8.95 -3.50 16.62
C ALA A 51 -8.12 -4.66 17.17
#